data_AF-A0ABC8U5Y8-F1
#
_entry.id   AF-A0ABC8U5Y8-F1
#
_cell.length_a   1.000
_cell.length_b   1.000
_cell.length_c   1.000
_cell.angle_alpha   90.00
_cell.angle_beta   90.00
_cell.angle_gamma   90.00
#
_symmetry.space_group_name_H-M   'P 1'
#
loop_
_entity.id
_entity.type
_entity.pdbx_description
1 polymer ?
#
loop_
_entity_poly.entity_id
_entity_poly.type
_entity_poly.pdbx_seq_one_letter_code
_entity_poly.pdbx_strand_id
1 'polypeptide(L)' 'MPRFSVSVWRIVCQFLEKATLEKIVIVNNEDEMREFVREIGEEALPEEYGGRATLVALQDVVLTPLVTQ' A
#
# COMPACT_ATOMS: atom_id res chain seq x y z
N MET A 1 9.26 0.92 10.24
CA MET A 1 9.53 -0.30 9.43
C MET A 1 10.73 -1.09 9.96
N PRO A 2 10.96 -2.35 9.51
CA PRO A 2 12.23 -3.03 9.71
C PRO A 2 13.40 -2.29 9.05
N ARG A 3 14.56 -2.20 9.70
CA ARG A 3 15.73 -1.45 9.18
C ARG A 3 16.24 -1.94 7.82
N PHE A 4 15.94 -3.18 7.43
CA PHE A 4 16.36 -3.76 6.16
C PHE A 4 15.62 -3.20 4.93
N SER A 5 14.44 -2.59 5.10
CA SER A 5 13.63 -2.09 3.98
C SER A 5 14.36 -1.03 3.15
N VAL A 6 15.17 -0.17 3.79
CA VAL A 6 16.00 0.82 3.11
C VAL A 6 17.09 0.16 2.27
N SER A 7 17.66 -0.96 2.75
CA SER A 7 18.67 -1.73 2.02
C SER A 7 18.06 -2.40 0.78
N VAL A 8 16.87 -2.99 0.91
CA VAL A 8 16.12 -3.57 -0.22
C VAL A 8 15.78 -2.48 -1.23
N TRP A 9 15.30 -1.32 -0.77
CA TRP A 9 14.98 -0.19 -1.64
C TRP A 9 16.19 0.25 -2.47
N ARG A 10 17.37 0.33 -1.85
CA ARG A 10 18.61 0.73 -2.55
C ARG A 10 19.00 -0.22 -3.69
N ILE A 11 18.65 -1.50 -3.59
CA ILE A 11 18.86 -2.50 -4.66
C ILE A 11 17.82 -2.30 -5.76
N VAL A 12 16.54 -2.16 -5.39
CA VAL A 12 15.42 -2.01 -6.34
C VAL A 12 15.53 -0.71 -7.15
N CYS A 13 15.99 0.39 -6.53
CA CYS A 13 16.14 1.68 -7.21
C CYS A 13 17.07 1.64 -8.42
N GLN A 14 18.04 0.72 -8.48
CA GLN A 14 18.95 0.63 -9.61
C GLN A 14 18.28 0.14 -10.89
N PHE A 15 17.09 -0.48 -10.78
CA PHE A 15 16.34 -1.04 -11.89
C PHE A 15 15.17 -0.17 -12.33
N LEU A 16 14.86 0.90 -11.60
CA LEU A 16 13.72 1.78 -11.86
C LEU A 16 14.15 3.03 -12.63
N GLU A 17 13.33 3.45 -13.59
CA GLU A 17 13.52 4.71 -14.30
C GLU A 17 13.37 5.90 -13.34
N LYS A 18 14.09 7.00 -13.59
CA LYS A 18 14.04 8.22 -12.75
C LYS A 18 12.61 8.72 -12.51
N ALA A 19 11.78 8.72 -13.55
CA ALA A 19 10.38 9.14 -13.45
C ALA A 19 9.52 8.23 -12.56
N THR A 20 9.92 6.97 -12.35
CA THR A 20 9.23 6.05 -11.43
C THR A 20 9.72 6.25 -10.01
N LEU A 21 11.02 6.50 -9.82
CA LEU A 21 11.60 6.80 -8.52
C LEU A 21 10.98 8.04 -7.87
N GLU A 22 10.71 9.08 -8.66
CA GLU A 22 10.09 10.32 -8.18
C GLU A 22 8.65 10.14 -7.69
N LYS A 23 7.97 9.06 -8.08
CA LYS A 23 6.58 8.79 -7.71
C LYS A 23 6.43 7.88 -6.50
N ILE A 24 7.52 7.31 -6.01
CA ILE A 24 7.48 6.32 -4.92
C ILE A 24 7.83 6.99 -3.60
N VAL A 25 6.87 6.99 -2.68
CA VAL A 25 7.00 7.53 -1.32
C VAL A 25 7.12 6.37 -0.34
N ILE A 26 8.17 6.39 0.49
CA ILE A 26 8.37 5.39 1.55
C ILE A 26 7.95 6.03 2.87
N VAL A 27 6.87 5.52 3.44
CA VAL A 27 6.38 5.93 4.77
C VAL A 27 7.01 5.03 5.82
N ASN A 28 7.80 5.61 6.72
CA ASN A 28 8.60 4.88 7.71
C ASN A 28 8.24 5.20 9.16
N ASN A 29 7.59 6.34 9.42
CA ASN A 29 7.17 6.77 10.76
C ASN A 29 5.69 7.22 10.82
N GLU A 30 5.17 7.42 12.03
CA GLU A 30 3.76 7.80 12.25
C GLU A 30 3.43 9.24 11.80
N ASP A 31 4.39 10.16 11.83
CA ASP A 31 4.20 11.53 11.36
C ASP A 31 4.11 11.57 9.82
N GLU A 32 4.97 10.83 9.13
CA GLU A 32 4.91 10.59 7.68
C GLU A 32 3.61 9.89 7.29
N MET A 33 3.12 8.95 8.13
CA MET A 33 1.82 8.31 7.92
C MET A 33 0.68 9.31 8.03
N ARG A 34 0.70 10.21 9.02
CA ARG A 34 -0.30 11.28 9.16
C ARG A 34 -0.27 12.25 7.98
N GLU A 35 0.92 12.61 7.51
CA GLU A 35 1.08 13.46 6.34
C GLU A 35 0.55 12.78 5.07
N PHE A 36 0.85 11.49 4.90
CA PHE A 36 0.33 10.67 3.81
C PHE A 36 -1.20 10.59 3.83
N VAL A 37 -1.81 10.34 4.99
CA VAL A 37 -3.27 10.32 5.16
C VAL A 37 -3.88 11.68 4.84
N ARG A 38 -3.22 12.78 5.23
CA ARG A 38 -3.66 14.14 4.91
C ARG A 38 -3.57 14.46 3.41
N GLU A 39 -2.53 13.98 2.72
CA GLU A 39 -2.32 14.21 1.28
C GLU A 39 -3.33 13.44 0.42
N ILE A 40 -3.58 12.17 0.75
CA ILE A 40 -4.54 11.33 0.01
C ILE A 40 -5.99 11.65 0.38
N GLY A 41 -6.23 12.05 1.63
CA GLY A 41 -7.54 12.31 2.18
C GLY A 41 -8.11 11.10 2.93
N GLU A 42 -8.64 11.35 4.12
CA GLU A 42 -9.15 10.31 5.03
C GLU A 42 -10.28 9.49 4.42
N GLU A 43 -11.09 10.06 3.53
CA GLU A 43 -12.25 9.39 2.93
C GLU A 43 -11.87 8.34 1.88
N ALA A 44 -10.66 8.45 1.31
CA ALA A 44 -10.19 7.54 0.26
C ALA A 44 -9.37 6.38 0.83
N LEU A 45 -8.79 6.56 2.01
CA LEU A 45 -7.95 5.58 2.68
C LEU A 45 -8.78 4.59 3.51
N PRO A 46 -8.52 3.28 3.40
CA PRO A 46 -9.13 2.29 4.28
C PRO A 46 -8.80 2.52 5.76
N GLU A 47 -9.69 2.06 6.65
CA GLU A 47 -9.47 2.11 8.11
C GLU A 47 -8.15 1.42 8.53
N GLU A 48 -7.77 0.34 7.85
CA GLU A 48 -6.51 -0.39 8.09
C GLU A 48 -5.25 0.46 7.88
N TYR A 49 -5.36 1.52 7.06
CA TYR A 49 -4.28 2.46 6.76
C TYR A 49 -4.50 3.83 7.42
N GLY A 50 -5.44 3.93 8.37
CA GLY A 50 -5.69 5.15 9.14
C GLY A 50 -6.68 6.13 8.52
N GLY A 51 -7.42 5.73 7.48
CA GLY A 51 -8.51 6.52 6.92
C GLY A 51 -9.89 6.08 7.43
N ARG A 52 -10.94 6.44 6.69
CA ARG A 52 -12.36 6.20 7.01
C ARG A 52 -13.10 5.42 5.92
N ALA A 53 -12.42 5.01 4.86
CA ALA A 53 -13.04 4.25 3.79
C ALA A 53 -13.35 2.82 4.26
N THR A 54 -14.63 2.45 4.23
CA THR A 54 -15.02 1.05 4.45
C THR A 54 -14.76 0.26 3.17
N LEU A 55 -13.93 -0.78 3.26
CA LEU A 55 -13.75 -1.72 2.16
C LEU A 55 -15.06 -2.47 1.91
N VAL A 56 -15.62 -2.29 0.73
CA VAL A 56 -16.76 -3.05 0.25
C VAL A 56 -16.26 -4.07 -0.77
N ALA A 57 -16.65 -5.34 -0.60
CA ALA A 57 -16.31 -6.36 -1.57
C ALA A 57 -16.86 -5.98 -2.95
N LEU A 58 -15.98 -5.88 -3.95
CA LEU A 58 -16.37 -5.57 -5.33
C LEU A 58 -17.23 -6.70 -5.94
N GLN A 59 -17.06 -7.94 -5.49
CA GLN A 59 -17.83 -9.09 -5.94
C GLN A 59 -17.86 -10.20 -4.89
N ASP A 60 -19.06 -10.70 -4.59
CA ASP A 60 -19.26 -11.97 -3.88
C ASP A 60 -19.02 -13.14 -4.86
N VAL A 61 -17.77 -13.63 -4.94
CA VAL A 61 -17.46 -14.78 -5.79
C VAL A 61 -17.96 -16.06 -5.10
N VAL A 62 -19.03 -16.64 -5.64
CA VAL A 62 -19.47 -18.00 -5.28
C VAL A 62 -18.54 -18.99 -5.99
N LEU A 63 -17.50 -19.43 -5.29
CA LEU A 63 -16.62 -20.48 -5.79
C LEU A 63 -17.38 -21.79 -5.85
N THR A 64 -17.48 -22.40 -7.03
CA THR A 64 -17.99 -23.77 -7.16
C THR A 64 -16.96 -24.72 -6.55
N PRO A 65 -17.30 -25.52 -5.53
CA PRO A 65 -16.34 -26.44 -4.93
C PRO A 65 -15.88 -27.43 -6.00
N LEU A 66 -14.56 -27.54 -6.16
CA LEU A 66 -13.96 -28.56 -7.01
C LEU A 66 -14.30 -29.92 -6.38
N VAL A 67 -15.17 -30.67 -7.05
CA VAL A 67 -15.44 -32.05 -6.69
C VAL A 67 -14.21 -32.86 -7.10
N THR A 68 -13.30 -33.09 -6.16
CA THR A 68 -12.18 -34.01 -6.35
C THR A 68 -12.77 -35.42 -6.55
N GLN A 69 -12.67 -35.95 -7.77
CA GLN A 69 -12.93 -37.36 -8.05
C GLN A 69 -11.74 -38.23 -7.69
#